data_AF-A0A8S3DE60-F1
#
_entry.id   AF-A0A8S3DE60-F1
#
_cell.length_a   1.000
_cell.length_b   1.000
_cell.length_c   1.000
_cell.angle_alpha   90.00
_cell.angle_beta   90.00
_cell.angle_gamma   90.00
#
_symmetry.space_group_name_H-M   'P 1'
#
loop_
_entity.id
_entity.type
_entity.pdbx_description
1 polymer ?
#
loop_
_entity_poly.entity_id
_entity_poly.type
_entity_poly.pdbx_seq_one_letter_code
_entity_poly.pdbx_strand_id
1 'polypeptide(L)' 'MQKVVKTKFENGDGSTKNYRDLAGVVPLKTIKLWIKKVLNTGSIELSSPPGRPRTARTKANILKAKQRL' A
#
# COMPACT_ATOMS: atom_id res chain seq x y z
N MET A 1 -3.10 -2.29 5.50
CA MET A 1 -4.32 -1.52 5.21
C MET A 1 -5.11 -2.04 4.01
N GLN A 2 -4.49 -2.29 2.84
CA GLN A 2 -5.19 -2.94 1.71
C GLN A 2 -5.79 -4.31 2.08
N LYS A 3 -5.02 -5.13 2.83
CA LYS A 3 -5.50 -6.42 3.34
C LYS A 3 -6.77 -6.27 4.19
N VAL A 4 -6.82 -5.22 5.04
CA VAL A 4 -7.98 -4.93 5.88
C VAL A 4 -9.21 -4.58 5.04
N VAL A 5 -9.06 -3.73 4.01
CA VAL A 5 -10.17 -3.41 3.09
C VAL A 5 -10.66 -4.66 2.36
N LYS A 6 -9.74 -5.49 1.86
CA LYS A 6 -10.09 -6.73 1.16
C LYS A 6 -10.90 -7.66 2.08
N THR A 7 -10.41 -7.93 3.27
CA THR A 7 -11.08 -8.83 4.22
C THR A 7 -12.45 -8.32 4.63
N LYS A 8 -12.60 -7.03 4.90
CA LYS A 8 -13.91 -6.45 5.24
C LYS A 8 -14.89 -6.54 4.07
N PHE A 9 -14.42 -6.25 2.87
CA PHE A 9 -15.24 -6.38 1.66
C PHE A 9 -15.67 -7.85 1.43
N GLU A 10 -14.77 -8.81 1.61
CA GLU A 10 -15.08 -10.26 1.55
C GLU A 10 -16.07 -10.70 2.63
N ASN A 11 -16.02 -10.09 3.81
CA ASN A 11 -16.97 -10.32 4.90
C ASN A 11 -18.34 -9.64 4.67
N GLY A 12 -18.54 -8.97 3.53
CA GLY A 12 -19.78 -8.26 3.20
C GLY A 12 -19.94 -6.90 3.87
N ASP A 13 -18.87 -6.33 4.45
CA ASP A 13 -18.93 -4.97 4.98
C ASP A 13 -19.10 -3.97 3.84
N GLY A 14 -20.14 -3.16 3.93
CA GLY A 14 -20.41 -2.09 2.98
C GLY A 14 -19.28 -1.06 2.91
N SER A 15 -19.14 -0.41 1.75
CA SER A 15 -18.11 0.60 1.49
C SER A 15 -18.11 1.73 2.52
N THR A 16 -19.28 2.16 3.00
CA THR A 16 -19.44 3.18 4.05
C THR A 16 -18.78 2.80 5.37
N LYS A 17 -18.91 1.53 5.78
CA LYS A 17 -18.29 1.01 7.01
C LYS A 17 -16.77 0.96 6.84
N ASN A 18 -16.30 0.53 5.68
CA ASN A 18 -14.87 0.54 5.33
C ASN A 18 -14.27 1.95 5.35
N TYR A 19 -15.01 2.97 4.89
CA TYR A 19 -14.57 4.37 4.99
C TYR A 19 -14.48 4.84 6.44
N ARG A 20 -15.51 4.58 7.24
CA ARG A 20 -15.54 4.99 8.65
C ARG A 20 -14.38 4.38 9.44
N ASP A 21 -14.14 3.09 9.25
CA ASP A 21 -13.16 2.35 10.04
C ASP A 21 -11.71 2.67 9.67
N LEU A 22 -11.47 3.24 8.49
CA LEU A 22 -10.14 3.60 8.00
C LEU A 22 -9.93 5.12 7.90
N ALA A 23 -10.97 5.91 8.17
CA ALA A 23 -10.88 7.36 8.26
C ALA A 23 -9.84 7.74 9.33
N GLY A 24 -8.96 8.70 9.00
CA GLY A 24 -7.87 9.14 9.88
C GLY A 24 -6.62 8.26 9.84
N VAL A 25 -6.73 6.97 9.50
CA VAL A 25 -5.58 6.07 9.34
C VAL A 25 -5.05 6.08 7.91
N VAL A 26 -5.94 6.18 6.94
CA VAL A 26 -5.60 6.18 5.50
C VAL A 26 -6.34 7.34 4.82
N PRO A 27 -5.72 8.05 3.87
CA PRO A 27 -6.42 9.06 3.09
C PRO A 27 -7.67 8.50 2.40
N LEU A 28 -8.78 9.24 2.46
CA LEU A 28 -10.06 8.83 1.89
C LEU A 28 -9.94 8.46 0.40
N LYS A 29 -9.13 9.19 -0.36
CA LYS A 29 -8.85 8.93 -1.78
C LYS A 29 -8.29 7.52 -2.00
N THR A 30 -7.41 7.07 -1.11
CA THR A 30 -6.77 5.76 -1.18
C THR A 30 -7.76 4.65 -0.86
N ILE A 31 -8.59 4.83 0.17
CA ILE A 31 -9.65 3.86 0.52
C ILE A 31 -10.65 3.73 -0.65
N LYS A 32 -11.06 4.86 -1.25
CA LYS A 32 -11.95 4.88 -2.43
C LYS A 32 -11.37 4.09 -3.59
N LEU A 33 -10.07 4.28 -3.85
CA LEU A 33 -9.37 3.61 -4.94
C LEU A 33 -9.30 2.09 -4.71
N TRP A 34 -9.09 1.67 -3.47
CA TRP A 34 -9.09 0.25 -3.10
C TRP A 34 -10.47 -0.40 -3.27
N ILE A 35 -11.52 0.24 -2.76
CA ILE A 35 -12.90 -0.25 -2.91
C ILE A 35 -13.27 -0.31 -4.40
N LYS A 36 -12.92 0.70 -5.20
CA LYS A 36 -13.16 0.70 -6.64
C LYS A 36 -12.43 -0.44 -7.35
N LYS A 37 -11.16 -0.70 -6.99
CA LYS A 37 -10.42 -1.87 -7.54
C LYS A 37 -11.14 -3.17 -7.20
N VAL A 38 -11.49 -3.39 -5.93
CA VAL A 38 -12.18 -4.63 -5.53
C VAL A 38 -13.51 -4.81 -6.25
N LEU A 39 -14.29 -3.74 -6.43
CA LEU A 39 -15.54 -3.79 -7.20
C LEU A 39 -15.32 -4.11 -8.69
N ASN A 40 -14.27 -3.59 -9.30
CA ASN A 40 -14.01 -3.76 -10.72
C ASN A 40 -13.33 -5.08 -11.07
N THR A 41 -12.39 -5.54 -10.24
CA THR A 41 -11.52 -6.70 -10.52
C THR A 41 -11.67 -7.85 -9.53
N GLY A 42 -12.58 -7.75 -8.56
CA GLY A 42 -12.78 -8.75 -7.50
C GLY A 42 -11.58 -8.89 -6.54
N SER A 43 -10.57 -8.05 -6.70
CA SER A 43 -9.29 -8.20 -6.02
C SER A 43 -8.57 -6.87 -5.91
N ILE A 44 -7.65 -6.80 -4.97
CA ILE A 44 -6.69 -5.70 -4.82
C ILE A 44 -5.30 -6.29 -4.71
N GLU A 45 -4.36 -5.74 -5.47
CA GLU A 45 -2.95 -6.06 -5.34
C GLU A 45 -2.46 -5.62 -3.96
N LEU A 46 -2.11 -6.61 -3.13
CA LEU A 46 -1.61 -6.42 -1.77
C LEU A 46 -0.12 -6.13 -1.71
N SER A 47 0.57 -6.27 -2.84
CA SER A 47 1.96 -5.91 -2.97
C SER A 47 2.07 -4.41 -3.16
N SER A 48 2.40 -3.69 -2.09
CA SER A 48 3.36 -2.61 -2.30
C SER A 48 4.57 -3.27 -2.94
N PRO A 49 5.08 -2.82 -4.10
CA PRO A 49 6.38 -3.29 -4.54
C PRO A 49 7.31 -3.09 -3.34
N PRO A 50 8.11 -4.10 -2.94
CA PRO A 50 9.14 -3.85 -1.95
C PRO A 50 9.91 -2.66 -2.52
N GLY A 51 9.81 -1.51 -1.84
CA GLY A 51 10.57 -0.34 -2.24
C GLY A 51 12.01 -0.80 -2.45
N ARG A 52 12.67 -0.31 -3.50
CA ARG A 52 14.02 -0.76 -3.89
C ARG A 52 14.84 -1.00 -2.62
N PRO A 53 15.41 -2.21 -2.41
CA PRO A 53 16.13 -2.52 -1.19
C PRO A 53 17.10 -1.37 -0.92
N ARG A 54 16.98 -0.72 0.25
CA ARG A 54 18.00 0.25 0.67
C ARG A 54 19.29 -0.54 0.75
N THR A 55 20.20 -0.29 -0.19
CA THR A 55 21.52 -0.88 -0.14
C THR A 55 22.15 -0.43 1.16
N ALA A 56 22.66 -1.37 1.96
CA ALA A 56 23.29 -1.05 3.23
C ALA A 56 24.40 -0.02 3.00
N ARG A 57 24.41 1.03 3.83
CA ARG A 57 25.38 2.12 3.76
C ARG A 57 26.72 1.64 4.31
N THR A 58 27.47 0.88 3.51
CA THR A 58 28.82 0.42 3.84
C THR A 58 29.84 1.47 3.40
N LYS A 59 30.99 1.57 4.08
CA LYS A 59 32.10 2.48 3.66
C LYS A 59 32.47 2.27 2.19
N ALA A 60 32.51 1.01 1.74
CA ALA A 60 32.79 0.66 0.34
C ALA A 60 31.72 1.20 -0.64
N ASN A 61 30.44 1.07 -0.31
CA ASN A 61 29.35 1.59 -1.15
C ASN A 61 29.31 3.12 -1.20
N ILE A 62 29.66 3.79 -0.09
CA ILE A 62 29.78 5.26 -0.06
C ILE A 62 30.94 5.73 -0.94
N LEU A 63 32.12 5.09 -0.83
CA LEU A 63 33.30 5.43 -1.64
C LEU A 63 33.02 5.23 -3.13
N LYS A 64 32.39 4.11 -3.49
CA LYS A 64 31.99 3.82 -4.88
C LYS A 64 30.96 4.82 -5.43
N ALA A 65 30.06 5.33 -4.60
CA ALA A 65 29.11 6.37 -5.01
C ALA A 65 29.80 7.73 -5.16
N LYS A 66 30.74 8.08 -4.28
CA LYS A 66 31.53 9.31 -4.37
C LYS A 66 32.47 9.35 -5.58
N GLN A 67 33.01 8.21 -5.99
CA GLN A 67 33.89 8.09 -7.17
C GLN A 67 33.13 8.04 -8.51
N ARG A 68 31.79 7.97 -8.48
CA ARG A 68 30.93 7.98 -9.68
C ARG A 68 30.37 9.37 -10.02
N LEU A 69 30.75 10.39 -9.23
CA LEU A 69 30.60 11.82 -9.54
C LEU A 69 31.90 12.30 -10.17
#